data_AF-A0A183CYI1-F1
#
_entry.id   AF-A0A183CYI1-F1
#
_cell.length_a   1.000
_cell.length_b   1.000
_cell.length_c   1.000
_cell.angle_alpha   90.00
_cell.angle_beta   90.00
_cell.angle_gamma   90.00
#
_symmetry.space_group_name_H-M   'P 1'
#
loop_
_entity.id
_entity.type
_entity.pdbx_description
1 polymer ?
#
loop_
_entity_poly.entity_id
_entity_poly.type
_entity_poly.pdbx_seq_one_letter_code
_entity_poly.pdbx_strand_id
1 'polypeptide(L)'
;MYKANTTSRRCLGLAVGKCNCGACLTFVHCVSDQQCGGLAGACTEKGYCDCARGFKQAGYDNAFDAFVKLCNVKECIPDTPSCHGLPCNAGLCACPI
;
A
#
# COMPACT_ATOMS: atom_id res chain seq x y z
N MET A 1 -14.08 6.82 2.85
CA MET A 1 -14.80 7.18 1.60
C MET A 1 -14.06 8.34 0.94
N TYR A 2 -13.40 8.12 -0.19
CA TYR A 2 -12.98 9.23 -1.06
C TYR A 2 -14.21 9.61 -1.87
N LYS A 3 -15.13 10.29 -1.19
CA LYS A 3 -16.15 11.05 -1.87
C LYS A 3 -15.42 12.18 -2.56
N ALA A 4 -15.46 12.21 -3.88
CA ALA A 4 -15.27 13.43 -4.63
C ALA A 4 -16.28 14.45 -4.09
N ASN A 5 -15.83 15.36 -3.22
CA ASN A 5 -16.60 16.52 -2.77
C ASN A 5 -15.77 17.78 -3.02
N THR A 6 -16.43 18.74 -3.63
CA THR A 6 -16.00 19.97 -4.28
C THR A 6 -15.23 20.94 -3.38
N THR A 7 -13.92 20.74 -3.29
CA THR A 7 -12.87 21.77 -3.20
C THR A 7 -11.58 21.04 -3.55
N SER A 8 -10.91 21.45 -4.63
CA SER A 8 -9.81 20.67 -5.20
C SER A 8 -8.58 20.65 -4.27
N ARG A 9 -8.57 19.74 -3.30
CA ARG A 9 -7.37 19.38 -2.55
C ARG A 9 -6.46 18.63 -3.53
N ARG A 10 -5.60 19.37 -4.24
CA ARG A 10 -4.69 18.79 -5.22
C ARG A 10 -3.47 18.28 -4.46
N CYS A 11 -3.36 16.97 -4.36
CA CYS A 11 -2.15 16.32 -3.89
C CYS A 11 -1.21 16.10 -5.07
N LEU A 12 0.05 16.50 -4.93
CA LEU A 12 1.08 16.37 -5.95
C LEU A 12 2.12 15.35 -5.49
N GLY A 13 2.55 14.48 -6.40
CA GLY A 13 3.55 13.46 -6.11
C GLY A 13 3.55 12.33 -7.13
N LEU A 14 4.50 11.41 -6.99
CA LEU A 14 4.54 10.20 -7.81
C LEU A 14 3.39 9.28 -7.44
N ALA A 15 2.65 8.84 -8.46
CA ALA A 15 1.58 7.85 -8.36
C ALA A 15 0.57 8.11 -7.21
N VAL A 16 0.19 9.37 -7.01
CA VAL A 16 -0.82 9.77 -6.02
C VAL A 16 -2.12 9.01 -6.26
N GLY A 17 -2.73 8.52 -5.19
CA GLY A 17 -3.96 7.72 -5.26
C GLY A 17 -3.75 6.28 -5.71
N LYS A 18 -2.50 5.83 -5.89
CA LYS A 18 -2.17 4.44 -6.20
C LYS A 18 -1.64 3.69 -4.98
N CYS A 19 -1.63 2.35 -5.05
CA CYS A 19 -1.10 1.51 -3.96
C CYS A 19 0.40 1.72 -3.73
N ASN A 20 0.78 1.96 -2.47
CA ASN A 20 2.17 2.12 -2.03
C ASN A 20 2.74 0.78 -1.54
N CYS A 21 3.36 0.02 -2.43
CA CYS A 21 4.04 -1.22 -2.05
C CYS A 21 5.35 -1.01 -1.29
N GLY A 22 5.96 0.18 -1.39
CA GLY A 22 7.17 0.52 -0.65
C GLY A 22 6.95 0.61 0.87
N ALA A 23 5.70 0.62 1.33
CA ALA A 23 5.37 0.55 2.75
C ALA A 23 5.70 -0.81 3.38
N CYS A 24 5.74 -1.91 2.60
CA CYS A 24 6.21 -3.19 3.11
C CYS A 24 7.72 -3.31 2.91
N LEU A 25 8.44 -3.48 4.03
CA LEU A 25 9.88 -3.66 4.04
C LEU A 25 10.22 -5.05 4.59
N THR A 26 10.77 -5.92 3.73
CA THR A 26 11.17 -7.28 4.12
C THR A 26 12.25 -7.22 5.22
N PHE A 27 12.24 -8.20 6.12
CA PHE A 27 13.14 -8.34 7.28
C PHE A 27 12.94 -7.34 8.42
N VAL A 28 11.98 -6.42 8.31
CA VAL A 28 11.57 -5.60 9.46
C VAL A 28 10.91 -6.48 10.50
N HIS A 29 11.27 -6.28 11.78
CA HIS A 29 10.65 -6.99 12.90
C HIS A 29 9.16 -6.65 13.00
N CYS A 30 8.31 -7.66 13.19
CA CYS A 30 6.87 -7.50 13.24
C CYS A 30 6.22 -8.41 14.28
N VAL A 31 5.08 -7.95 14.79
CA VAL A 31 4.16 -8.76 15.62
C VAL A 31 2.82 -8.95 14.88
N SER A 32 2.47 -8.03 13.97
CA SER A 32 1.35 -8.15 13.05
C SER A 32 1.72 -7.55 11.68
N ASP A 33 0.81 -7.68 10.72
CA ASP A 33 0.99 -7.12 9.37
C ASP A 33 1.08 -5.59 9.36
N GLN A 34 0.62 -4.90 10.42
CA GLN A 34 0.70 -3.43 10.50
C GLN A 34 2.15 -2.94 10.48
N GLN A 35 3.09 -3.65 11.11
CA GLN A 35 4.52 -3.32 11.01
C GLN A 35 5.10 -3.57 9.62
N CYS A 36 4.45 -4.40 8.79
CA CYS A 36 4.82 -4.66 7.40
C CYS A 36 4.11 -3.71 6.42
N GLY A 37 3.81 -2.49 6.88
CA GLY A 37 3.04 -1.51 6.11
C GLY A 37 1.58 -1.88 5.92
N GLY A 38 1.07 -2.85 6.68
CA GLY A 38 -0.31 -3.33 6.58
C GLY A 38 -0.53 -4.44 5.55
N LEU A 39 0.49 -4.89 4.82
CA LEU A 39 0.33 -5.94 3.81
C LEU A 39 -0.09 -7.26 4.47
N ALA A 40 -1.32 -7.70 4.17
CA ALA A 40 -1.90 -8.88 4.79
C ALA A 40 -1.07 -10.15 4.53
N GLY A 41 -0.78 -10.89 5.60
CA GLY A 41 0.01 -12.12 5.58
C GLY A 41 1.52 -11.91 5.41
N ALA A 42 2.01 -10.67 5.43
CA ALA A 42 3.44 -10.40 5.31
C ALA A 42 4.21 -10.72 6.60
N CYS A 43 3.62 -10.53 7.78
CA CYS A 43 4.31 -10.85 9.02
C CYS A 43 4.44 -12.37 9.19
N THR A 44 5.66 -12.85 9.39
CA THR A 44 5.96 -14.27 9.58
C THR A 44 5.87 -14.67 11.05
N GLU A 45 5.65 -15.95 11.31
CA GLU A 45 5.66 -16.51 12.67
C GLU A 45 7.02 -16.34 13.38
N LYS A 46 8.08 -16.11 12.60
CA LYS A 46 9.43 -15.82 13.09
C LYS A 46 9.62 -14.34 13.49
N GLY A 47 8.58 -13.52 13.39
CA GLY A 47 8.59 -12.12 13.83
C GLY A 47 9.26 -11.16 12.85
N TYR A 48 9.27 -11.47 11.54
CA TYR A 48 9.75 -10.54 10.52
C TYR A 48 8.84 -10.48 9.29
N CYS A 49 8.86 -9.35 8.60
CA CYS A 49 8.09 -9.15 7.38
C CYS A 49 8.70 -9.91 6.19
N ASP A 50 7.86 -10.64 5.47
CA ASP A 50 8.14 -11.22 4.16
C ASP A 50 7.12 -10.67 3.15
N CYS A 51 7.51 -9.58 2.47
CA CYS A 51 6.62 -8.89 1.54
C CYS A 51 6.30 -9.75 0.30
N ALA A 52 7.24 -10.60 -0.14
CA ALA A 52 7.00 -11.50 -1.27
C ALA A 52 5.92 -12.53 -0.92
N ARG A 53 5.95 -13.06 0.31
CA ARG A 53 4.88 -13.91 0.85
C ARG A 53 3.54 -13.17 0.97
N GLY A 54 3.56 -11.91 1.39
CA GLY A 54 2.36 -11.06 1.45
C GLY A 54 1.72 -10.87 0.06
N PHE A 55 2.52 -10.51 -0.95
CA PHE A 55 2.05 -10.38 -2.33
C PHE A 55 1.53 -11.71 -2.90
N LYS A 56 2.20 -12.82 -2.59
CA LYS A 56 1.73 -14.14 -3.00
C LYS A 56 0.36 -14.49 -2.42
N GLN A 57 0.13 -14.19 -1.14
CA GLN A 57 -1.18 -14.37 -0.51
C GLN A 57 -2.25 -13.43 -1.07
N ALA A 58 -1.86 -12.25 -1.55
CA ALA A 58 -2.75 -11.32 -2.24
C ALA A 58 -3.12 -11.77 -3.67
N GLY A 59 -2.56 -12.88 -4.17
CA GLY A 59 -2.87 -13.46 -5.48
C GLY A 59 -1.91 -13.08 -6.61
N TYR A 60 -0.74 -12.52 -6.29
CA TYR A 60 0.31 -12.23 -7.28
C TYR A 60 1.32 -13.37 -7.36
N ASP A 61 1.79 -13.71 -8.56
CA ASP A 61 2.68 -14.87 -8.75
C ASP A 61 4.03 -14.69 -8.03
N ASN A 62 4.51 -13.45 -7.97
CA ASN A 62 5.74 -13.06 -7.30
C ASN A 62 5.75 -11.54 -7.06
N ALA A 63 6.80 -11.03 -6.42
CA ALA A 63 6.94 -9.61 -6.14
C ALA A 63 6.99 -8.75 -7.42
N PHE A 64 7.60 -9.25 -8.51
CA PHE A 64 7.64 -8.53 -9.79
C PHE A 64 6.25 -8.37 -10.40
N ASP A 65 5.42 -9.41 -10.31
CA ASP A 65 4.02 -9.36 -10.76
C ASP A 65 3.21 -8.31 -9.98
N ALA A 66 3.41 -8.23 -8.66
CA ALA A 66 2.84 -7.17 -7.84
C ALA A 66 3.36 -5.78 -8.26
N PHE A 67 4.65 -5.63 -8.57
CA PHE A 67 5.21 -4.35 -9.00
C PHE A 67 4.56 -3.82 -10.28
N VAL A 68 4.27 -4.67 -11.25
CA VAL A 68 3.70 -4.25 -12.54
C VAL A 68 2.17 -4.15 -12.55
N LYS A 69 1.47 -4.84 -11.63
CA LYS A 69 -0.01 -4.85 -11.57
C LYS A 69 -0.61 -4.04 -10.42
N LEU A 70 0.11 -3.89 -9.30
CA LEU A 70 -0.38 -3.26 -8.08
C LEU A 70 0.34 -1.94 -7.79
N CYS A 71 1.65 -2.03 -7.64
CA CYS A 71 2.47 -0.97 -7.05
C CYS A 71 2.55 0.25 -7.97
N ASN A 72 2.10 1.41 -7.49
CA ASN A 72 2.01 2.64 -8.29
C ASN A 72 1.11 2.53 -9.54
N VAL A 73 0.32 1.45 -9.66
CA VAL A 73 -0.51 1.16 -10.85
C VAL A 73 -2.00 1.11 -10.49
N LYS A 74 -2.36 0.28 -9.50
CA LYS A 74 -3.75 0.08 -9.09
C LYS A 74 -4.28 1.31 -8.36
N GLU A 75 -5.46 1.78 -8.78
CA GLU A 75 -6.20 2.80 -8.04
C GLU A 75 -6.49 2.32 -6.63
N CYS A 76 -6.26 3.20 -5.67
CA CYS A 76 -6.41 2.91 -4.27
C CYS A 76 -7.55 3.73 -3.70
N ILE A 77 -8.34 3.07 -2.86
CA ILE A 77 -9.42 3.67 -2.10
C ILE A 77 -8.95 3.68 -0.64
N PRO A 78 -8.51 4.82 -0.11
CA PRO A 78 -7.99 4.83 1.25
C PRO A 78 -9.04 4.50 2.30
N ASP A 79 -8.54 4.04 3.44
CA ASP A 79 -9.30 3.43 4.55
C ASP A 79 -10.07 2.16 4.15
N THR A 80 -9.66 1.49 3.07
CA THR A 80 -10.19 0.19 2.65
C THR A 80 -9.04 -0.77 2.32
N PRO A 81 -9.27 -2.10 2.35
CA PRO A 81 -8.26 -3.09 1.97
C PRO A 81 -8.01 -3.15 0.46
N SER A 82 -8.28 -2.09 -0.31
CA SER A 82 -8.11 -2.02 -1.77
C SER A 82 -6.69 -2.36 -2.25
N CYS A 83 -5.68 -2.11 -1.41
CA CYS A 83 -4.28 -2.47 -1.65
C CYS A 83 -3.79 -3.63 -0.78
N HIS A 84 -4.69 -4.57 -0.42
CA HIS A 84 -4.36 -5.73 0.42
C HIS A 84 -3.79 -5.31 1.79
N GLY A 85 -4.29 -4.19 2.31
CA GLY A 85 -3.90 -3.58 3.58
C GLY A 85 -2.76 -2.55 3.48
N LEU A 86 -2.04 -2.48 2.35
CA LEU A 86 -1.06 -1.42 2.12
C LEU A 86 -1.71 -0.03 2.02
N PRO A 87 -0.98 1.05 2.36
CA PRO A 87 -1.48 2.41 2.21
C PRO A 87 -1.50 2.87 0.75
N CYS A 88 -2.25 3.93 0.51
CA CYS A 88 -2.17 4.75 -0.69
C CYS A 88 -0.92 5.64 -0.69
N ASN A 89 -0.40 5.96 -1.87
CA ASN A 89 0.46 7.12 -2.05
C ASN A 89 -0.38 8.41 -1.88
N ALA A 90 -0.20 9.09 -0.75
CA ALA A 90 -0.95 10.31 -0.44
C ALA A 90 -0.43 11.55 -1.21
N GLY A 91 0.87 11.58 -1.55
CA GLY A 91 1.53 12.77 -2.09
C GLY A 91 1.62 13.92 -1.09
N LEU A 92 2.14 15.07 -1.54
CA LEU A 92 2.10 16.31 -0.78
C LEU A 92 0.80 17.03 -1.11
N CYS A 93 -0.09 17.12 -0.12
CA CYS A 93 -1.38 17.80 -0.26
C CYS A 93 -1.28 19.20 0.34
N ALA A 94 -1.60 20.22 -0.46
CA ALA A 94 -1.84 21.57 0.05
C ALA A 94 -3.34 21.79 0.21
N CYS A 95 -3.75 22.35 1.35
CA CYS A 95 -5.06 22.97 1.45
C CYS A 95 -5.02 24.30 0.67
N PRO A 96 -6.01 24.59 -0.19
CA PRO A 96 -6.13 25.92 -0.75
C PRO A 96 -6.28 26.93 0.41
N ILE A 97 -5.60 28.06 0.25
CA ILE A 97 -5.65 29.22 1.15
C ILE A 97 -7.02 29.88 1.08
#